data_AF-A0A7W5X201-F1
#
_entry.id   AF-A0A7W5X201-F1
#
_cell.length_a   1.000
_cell.length_b   1.000
_cell.length_c   1.000
_cell.angle_alpha   90.00
_cell.angle_beta   90.00
_cell.angle_gamma   90.00
#
_symmetry.space_group_name_H-M   'P 1'
#
loop_
_entity.id
_entity.type
_entity.pdbx_description
1 polymer ?
#
loop_
_entity_poly.entity_id
_entity_poly.type
_entity_poly.pdbx_seq_one_letter_code
_entity_poly.pdbx_strand_id
1 'polypeptide(L)'
;MSHTVREQAKLLSRIRRLKGQMEAVERALEAERPCGEILQLLASIRGALTGLTGEIVEDHLREHVLEAENETARRQAVDEISDVLKTYLR
;
A
#
# COMPACT_ATOMS: atom_id res chain seq x y z
N MET A 1 -19.92 -0.26 3.60
CA MET A 1 -18.72 -0.46 4.45
C MET A 1 -17.50 -0.38 3.55
N SER A 2 -16.44 0.33 3.93
CA SER A 2 -15.24 0.46 3.09
C SER A 2 -14.55 -0.89 2.89
N HIS A 3 -14.03 -1.16 1.68
CA HIS A 3 -13.17 -2.30 1.34
C HIS A 3 -12.10 -2.58 2.40
N THR A 4 -11.51 -1.52 2.99
CA THR A 4 -10.49 -1.64 4.04
C THR A 4 -10.99 -2.33 5.32
N VAL A 5 -12.31 -2.34 5.56
CA VAL A 5 -12.95 -3.05 6.68
C VAL A 5 -13.32 -4.47 6.28
N ARG A 6 -13.79 -4.71 5.06
CA ARG A 6 -14.16 -6.06 4.58
C ARG A 6 -12.92 -6.94 4.36
N GLU A 7 -11.87 -6.38 3.79
CA GLU A 7 -10.60 -7.06 3.51
C GLU A 7 -9.55 -6.88 4.63
N GLN A 8 -9.97 -6.40 5.79
CA GLN A 8 -9.08 -5.99 6.88
C GLN A 8 -8.06 -7.08 7.25
N ALA A 9 -8.47 -8.34 7.36
CA ALA A 9 -7.56 -9.42 7.71
C ALA A 9 -6.43 -9.62 6.67
N LYS A 10 -6.76 -9.51 5.37
CA LYS A 10 -5.81 -9.62 4.26
C LYS A 10 -4.84 -8.45 4.24
N LEU A 11 -5.35 -7.22 4.35
CA LEU A 11 -4.52 -6.02 4.40
C LEU A 11 -3.60 -6.01 5.62
N LEU A 12 -4.10 -6.39 6.81
CA LEU A 12 -3.29 -6.52 8.03
C LEU A 12 -2.20 -7.58 7.89
N SER A 13 -2.46 -8.69 7.21
CA SER A 13 -1.44 -9.71 6.91
C SER A 13 -0.29 -9.13 6.10
N ARG A 14 -0.59 -8.33 5.06
CA ARG A 14 0.43 -7.65 4.25
C ARG A 14 1.23 -6.62 5.05
N ILE A 15 0.57 -5.83 5.89
CA ILE A 15 1.23 -4.87 6.78
C ILE A 15 2.17 -5.58 7.76
N ARG A 16 1.74 -6.69 8.37
CA ARG A 16 2.58 -7.50 9.27
C ARG A 16 3.82 -8.03 8.56
N ARG A 17 3.69 -8.46 7.30
CA ARG A 17 4.85 -8.89 6.48
C ARG A 17 5.81 -7.73 6.22
N LEU A 18 5.31 -6.56 5.83
CA LEU A 18 6.12 -5.35 5.64
C LEU A 18 6.87 -4.97 6.92
N LYS A 19 6.21 -5.04 8.08
CA LYS A 19 6.85 -4.81 9.39
C LYS A 19 8.04 -5.76 9.61
N GLY A 20 7.84 -7.06 9.39
CA GLY A 20 8.93 -8.05 9.51
C GLY A 20 10.09 -7.82 8.53
N GLN A 21 9.81 -7.29 7.33
CA GLN A 21 10.85 -6.89 6.39
C GLN A 21 11.64 -5.66 6.88
N MET A 22 10.96 -4.66 7.46
CA MET A 22 11.64 -3.50 8.06
C MET A 22 12.53 -3.91 9.24
N GLU A 23 12.04 -4.78 10.12
CA GLU A 23 12.84 -5.35 11.22
C GLU A 23 14.04 -6.15 10.68
N ALA A 24 13.94 -6.77 9.51
CA ALA A 24 15.06 -7.44 8.87
C ALA A 24 16.13 -6.47 8.35
N VAL A 25 15.73 -5.29 7.88
CA VAL A 25 16.65 -4.21 7.49
C VAL A 25 17.39 -3.68 8.72
N GLU A 26 16.67 -3.43 9.81
CA GLU A 26 17.24 -2.98 11.08
C GLU A 26 18.31 -3.96 11.58
N ARG A 27 17.96 -5.25 11.72
CA ARG A 27 18.93 -6.30 12.10
C ARG A 27 20.12 -6.40 11.16
N ALA A 28 19.92 -6.17 9.86
CA ALA A 28 21.01 -6.20 8.88
C ALA A 28 21.99 -5.03 9.07
N LEU A 29 21.48 -3.85 9.43
CA LEU A 29 22.29 -2.69 9.76
C LEU A 29 23.06 -2.88 11.07
N GLU A 30 22.38 -3.37 12.12
CA GLU A 30 23.00 -3.66 13.43
C GLU A 30 24.12 -4.71 13.31
N ALA A 31 23.95 -5.68 12.41
CA ALA A 31 24.95 -6.71 12.12
C ALA A 31 26.01 -6.28 11.09
N GLU A 32 26.06 -5.00 10.72
CA GLU A 32 27.02 -4.42 9.77
C GLU A 32 27.11 -5.20 8.44
N ARG A 33 25.95 -5.68 7.94
CA ARG A 33 25.90 -6.49 6.71
C ARG A 33 26.27 -5.65 5.47
N PRO A 34 26.78 -6.28 4.40
CA PRO A 34 27.15 -5.58 3.17
C PRO A 34 25.99 -4.73 2.59
N CYS A 35 26.33 -3.56 2.05
CA CYS A 35 25.35 -2.63 1.46
C CYS A 35 24.45 -3.29 0.41
N GLY A 36 24.98 -4.23 -0.39
CA GLY A 36 24.21 -4.96 -1.39
C GLY A 36 23.04 -5.74 -0.81
N GLU A 37 23.20 -6.32 0.38
CA GLU A 37 22.15 -7.09 1.06
C GLU A 37 21.06 -6.17 1.63
N ILE A 38 21.47 -5.02 2.19
CA ILE A 38 20.55 -3.98 2.65
C ILE A 38 19.71 -3.45 1.47
N LEU A 39 20.36 -3.17 0.33
CA LEU A 39 19.67 -2.71 -0.89
C LEU A 39 18.66 -3.74 -1.42
N GLN A 40 18.97 -5.03 -1.35
CA GLN A 40 18.04 -6.10 -1.73
C GLN A 40 16.81 -6.14 -0.82
N LEU A 41 16.99 -6.00 0.50
CA LEU A 41 15.87 -5.94 1.45
C LEU A 41 14.99 -4.72 1.19
N LEU A 42 15.59 -3.54 1.01
CA LEU A 42 14.86 -2.31 0.68
C LEU A 42 14.11 -2.42 -0.66
N ALA A 43 14.72 -3.03 -1.67
CA ALA A 43 14.04 -3.29 -2.95
C ALA A 43 12.84 -4.23 -2.80
N SER A 44 12.96 -5.27 -1.96
CA SER A 44 11.85 -6.17 -1.63
C SER A 44 10.70 -5.45 -0.93
N ILE A 45 11.01 -4.58 0.02
CA ILE A 45 10.02 -3.75 0.73
C ILE A 45 9.30 -2.82 -0.24
N ARG A 46 10.06 -2.14 -1.12
CA ARG A 46 9.47 -1.27 -2.15
C ARG A 46 8.48 -2.03 -3.02
N GLY A 47 8.83 -3.22 -3.50
CA GLY A 47 7.93 -4.04 -4.29
C GLY A 47 6.67 -4.48 -3.54
N ALA A 48 6.80 -4.90 -2.28
CA ALA A 48 5.67 -5.25 -1.43
C ALA A 48 4.73 -4.06 -1.17
N LEU A 49 5.30 -2.88 -0.92
CA LEU A 49 4.55 -1.64 -0.72
C LEU A 49 3.80 -1.23 -1.99
N THR A 50 4.47 -1.22 -3.14
CA THR A 50 3.84 -0.94 -4.45
C THR A 50 2.67 -1.89 -4.72
N GLY A 51 2.84 -3.19 -4.44
CA GLY A 51 1.77 -4.18 -4.62
C GLY A 51 0.59 -3.98 -3.67
N LEU A 52 0.83 -3.54 -2.43
CA LEU A 52 -0.24 -3.19 -1.49
C LEU A 52 -0.98 -1.91 -1.91
N THR A 53 -0.25 -0.88 -2.33
CA THR A 53 -0.85 0.37 -2.82
C THR A 53 -1.75 0.11 -4.03
N GLY A 54 -1.28 -0.68 -5.01
CA GLY A 54 -2.07 -1.02 -6.19
C GLY A 54 -3.40 -1.72 -5.86
N GLU A 55 -3.37 -2.64 -4.89
CA GLU A 55 -4.57 -3.34 -4.42
C GLU A 55 -5.59 -2.39 -3.79
N ILE A 56 -5.15 -1.51 -2.88
CA ILE A 56 -6.04 -0.53 -2.23
C ILE A 56 -6.62 0.46 -3.26
N VAL A 57 -5.82 0.89 -4.23
CA VAL A 57 -6.28 1.77 -5.32
C VAL A 57 -7.35 1.07 -6.17
N GLU A 58 -7.13 -0.20 -6.54
CA GLU A 58 -8.10 -0.98 -7.31
C GLU A 58 -9.43 -1.11 -6.56
N ASP A 59 -9.37 -1.48 -5.28
CA ASP A 59 -10.57 -1.63 -4.45
C ASP A 59 -11.32 -0.30 -4.28
N HIS A 60 -10.60 0.81 -4.10
CA HIS A 60 -11.21 2.14 -4.04
C HIS A 60 -11.95 2.49 -5.33
N LEU A 61 -11.34 2.24 -6.49
CA LEU A 61 -11.98 2.49 -7.78
C LEU A 61 -13.24 1.61 -7.96
N ARG A 62 -13.18 0.34 -7.59
CA ARG A 62 -14.33 -0.56 -7.71
C ARG A 62 -15.48 -0.13 -6.81
N GLU A 63 -15.23 0.10 -5.54
CA GLU A 63 -16.31 0.35 -4.57
C GLU A 63 -16.79 1.79 -4.52
N HIS A 64 -15.88 2.75 -4.63
CA HIS A 64 -16.21 4.16 -4.39
C HIS A 64 -16.42 4.94 -5.69
N VAL A 65 -15.99 4.42 -6.84
CA VAL A 65 -16.21 5.06 -8.14
C VAL A 65 -17.23 4.29 -8.99
N LEU A 66 -17.01 2.99 -9.22
CA LEU A 66 -17.92 2.19 -10.06
C LEU A 66 -19.25 1.93 -9.37
N GLU A 67 -19.23 1.53 -8.10
CA GLU A 67 -20.41 1.19 -7.29
C GLU A 67 -20.98 2.36 -6.49
N ALA A 68 -20.57 3.60 -6.80
CA ALA A 68 -21.02 4.80 -6.10
C ALA A 68 -22.55 4.96 -6.16
N GLU A 69 -23.16 5.28 -5.01
CA GLU A 69 -24.62 5.43 -4.87
C GLU A 69 -25.20 6.58 -5.71
N ASN A 70 -24.41 7.64 -5.93
CA ASN A 70 -24.79 8.79 -6.75
C ASN A 70 -23.56 9.51 -7.30
N GLU A 71 -23.81 10.45 -8.22
CA GLU A 71 -22.77 11.21 -8.92
C GLU A 71 -21.92 12.09 -7.98
N THR A 72 -22.50 12.62 -6.90
CA THR A 72 -21.76 13.41 -5.91
C THR A 72 -20.74 12.53 -5.18
N ALA A 73 -21.16 11.35 -4.70
CA ALA A 73 -20.27 10.38 -4.05
C ALA A 73 -19.16 9.91 -4.99
N ARG A 74 -19.48 9.66 -6.27
CA ARG A 74 -18.49 9.30 -7.30
C ARG A 74 -17.43 10.38 -7.46
N ARG A 75 -17.85 11.65 -7.61
CA ARG A 75 -16.91 12.77 -7.79
C ARG A 75 -15.98 12.91 -6.60
N GLN A 76 -16.52 12.82 -5.38
CA GLN A 76 -15.71 12.86 -4.18
C GLN A 76 -14.65 11.73 -4.17
N ALA A 77 -15.04 10.50 -4.49
CA ALA A 77 -14.10 9.38 -4.55
C ALA A 77 -13.01 9.56 -5.62
N VAL A 78 -13.35 10.19 -6.76
CA VAL A 78 -12.39 10.53 -7.82
C VAL A 78 -11.42 11.62 -7.36
N ASP A 79 -11.89 12.62 -6.63
CA ASP A 79 -11.03 13.68 -6.09
C ASP A 79 -10.06 13.11 -5.03
N GLU A 80 -10.55 12.27 -4.13
CA GLU A 80 -9.74 11.58 -3.11
C GLU A 80 -8.60 10.77 -3.75
N ILE A 81 -8.90 9.94 -4.76
CA ILE A 81 -7.85 9.13 -5.40
C ILE A 81 -6.91 9.99 -6.24
N SER A 82 -7.40 11.07 -6.86
CA SER A 82 -6.57 12.00 -7.64
C SER A 82 -5.51 12.67 -6.77
N ASP A 83 -5.85 13.05 -5.55
CA ASP A 83 -4.91 13.66 -4.61
C ASP A 83 -3.84 12.66 -4.12
N VAL A 84 -4.23 11.40 -3.90
CA VAL A 84 -3.29 10.33 -3.59
C VAL A 84 -2.33 10.07 -4.76
N LEU A 85 -2.85 9.98 -5.98
CA LEU A 85 -2.04 9.73 -7.19
C LEU A 85 -1.02 10.84 -7.47
N LYS A 86 -1.37 12.11 -7.21
CA LYS A 86 -0.42 13.24 -7.31
C LYS A 86 0.79 13.07 -6.38
N THR A 87 0.60 12.44 -5.23
CA THR A 87 1.69 12.17 -4.28
C THR A 87 2.45 10.90 -4.66
N TYR A 88 1.76 9.88 -5.15
CA TYR A 88 2.34 8.59 -5.51
C TYR A 88 3.19 8.61 -6.79
N LEU A 89 2.84 9.47 -7.75
CA LEU A 89 3.52 9.58 -9.05
C LEU A 89 4.66 10.62 -9.08
N ARG A 90 4.90 11.31 -7.96
CA ARG A 90 6.09 12.16 -7.80
C ARG A 90 7.31 11.30 -7.45
#